data_AF-A0A850QW47-F1
#
_entry.id   AF-A0A850QW47-F1
#
_cell.length_a   1.000
_cell.length_b   1.000
_cell.length_c   1.000
_cell.angle_alpha   90.00
_cell.angle_beta   90.00
_cell.angle_gamma   90.00
#
_symmetry.space_group_name_H-M   'P 1'
#
loop_
_entity.id
_entity.type
_entity.pdbx_description
1 polymer ?
#
loop_
_entity_poly.entity_id
_entity_poly.type
_entity_poly.pdbx_seq_one_letter_code
_entity_poly.pdbx_strand_id
1 'polypeptide(L)'
;MSIFDHYRQRYEEAKDEELSLQEFLDICREDRSAYVNAAERLLMAIGEPEMIDTALDPRLSRLFSNRVIARYKTFEEFYGMEEAIEQIVSYLKHAAQGLEERKQILYLLGPVGGGKSSLAEKLKSLMQKVPIYILTANGERSPVNDHPFCLFDKNEDGDLLKNEYGIPKRYLNSIMSPWAAKRLHEFGGDITKFKVVKVRPSILDQVGVAKTEPGDENNQDISSLVGKVDIRQLEHFSQDDPDAYSYSGALCKANQGLMEFVEMFKAPLKVLHPLLTATQEGNYNGTEGLSALPFDGMILAHSNESEWQSFRNNKTNEAFLDRV
;
A
#
# COMPACT_ATOMS: atom_id res chain seq x y z
N MET A 1 26.74 -22.75 7.85
CA MET A 1 25.30 -23.03 7.59
C MET A 1 25.16 -23.48 6.15
N SER A 2 24.40 -24.54 5.91
CA SER A 2 24.04 -24.97 4.56
C SER A 2 23.04 -23.98 3.93
N ILE A 3 22.98 -23.90 2.60
CA ILE A 3 21.96 -23.12 1.89
C ILE A 3 20.53 -23.57 2.27
N PHE A 4 20.35 -24.85 2.58
CA PHE A 4 19.07 -25.42 3.01
C PHE A 4 18.68 -24.96 4.42
N ASP A 5 19.66 -24.83 5.34
CA ASP A 5 19.40 -24.33 6.70
C ASP A 5 19.01 -22.86 6.67
N HIS A 6 19.71 -22.06 5.84
CA HIS A 6 19.39 -20.64 5.65
C HIS A 6 17.99 -20.45 5.03
N TYR A 7 17.60 -21.29 4.06
CA TYR A 7 16.26 -21.23 3.48
C TYR A 7 15.19 -21.61 4.49
N ARG A 8 15.42 -22.67 5.29
CA ARG A 8 14.50 -23.11 6.34
C ARG A 8 14.34 -22.06 7.43
N GLN A 9 15.44 -21.44 7.87
CA GLN A 9 15.41 -20.37 8.85
C GLN A 9 14.64 -19.16 8.31
N ARG A 10 14.85 -18.74 7.05
CA ARG A 10 14.06 -17.67 6.41
C ARG A 10 12.58 -18.00 6.33
N TYR A 11 12.23 -19.27 6.09
CA TYR A 11 10.84 -19.72 6.05
C TYR A 11 10.21 -19.74 7.45
N GLU A 12 10.95 -20.16 8.48
CA GLU A 12 10.49 -20.14 9.87
C GLU A 12 10.37 -18.69 10.40
N GLU A 13 11.29 -17.79 10.06
CA GLU A 13 11.19 -16.34 10.32
C GLU A 13 10.09 -15.65 9.52
N ALA A 14 9.60 -16.28 8.45
CA ALA A 14 8.47 -15.80 7.65
C ALA A 14 7.15 -16.44 8.08
N LYS A 15 7.16 -17.39 9.03
CA LYS A 15 5.92 -17.90 9.60
C LYS A 15 5.27 -16.80 10.42
N ASP A 16 4.02 -16.58 10.07
CA ASP A 16 3.01 -15.85 10.80
C ASP A 16 3.04 -16.13 12.31
N GLU A 17 3.48 -15.12 13.05
CA GLU A 17 3.36 -15.07 14.49
C GLU A 17 1.97 -14.51 14.83
N GLU A 18 1.14 -15.35 15.46
CA GLU A 18 -0.21 -14.99 15.88
C GLU A 18 -0.14 -14.40 17.29
N LEU A 19 -0.69 -13.20 17.44
CA LEU A 19 -0.65 -12.37 18.64
C LEU A 19 -2.09 -12.09 19.09
N SER A 20 -2.30 -11.91 20.38
CA SER A 20 -3.49 -11.23 20.89
C SER A 20 -3.47 -9.74 20.54
N LEU A 21 -4.64 -9.09 20.56
CA LEU A 21 -4.71 -7.64 20.42
C LEU A 21 -3.88 -6.90 21.48
N GLN A 22 -3.85 -7.43 22.71
CA GLN A 22 -3.07 -6.84 23.80
C GLN A 22 -1.56 -6.88 23.50
N GLU A 23 -1.04 -8.04 23.10
CA GLU A 23 0.38 -8.18 22.72
C GLU A 23 0.74 -7.26 21.55
N PHE A 24 -0.16 -7.10 20.57
CA PHE A 24 0.04 -6.16 19.47
C PHE A 24 0.12 -4.70 19.96
N LEU A 25 -0.76 -4.28 20.87
CA LEU A 25 -0.72 -2.92 21.44
C LEU A 25 0.55 -2.69 22.28
N ASP A 26 1.00 -3.70 23.02
CA ASP A 26 2.26 -3.63 23.76
C ASP A 26 3.47 -3.51 22.81
N ILE A 27 3.48 -4.23 21.68
CA ILE A 27 4.48 -4.04 20.63
C ILE A 27 4.44 -2.61 20.07
N CYS A 28 3.25 -2.05 19.83
CA CYS A 28 3.10 -0.68 19.35
C CYS A 28 3.68 0.35 20.33
N ARG A 29 3.68 0.07 21.64
CA ARG A 29 4.30 0.95 22.64
C ARG A 29 5.83 1.02 22.48
N GLU A 30 6.46 -0.08 22.07
CA GLU A 30 7.92 -0.20 21.99
C GLU A 30 8.47 0.07 20.58
N ASP A 31 7.74 -0.36 19.55
CA ASP A 31 8.17 -0.30 18.16
C ASP A 31 7.10 0.39 17.28
N ARG A 32 7.42 1.61 16.88
CA ARG A 32 6.59 2.39 15.95
C ARG A 32 6.40 1.70 14.61
N SER A 33 7.34 0.85 14.17
CA SER A 33 7.25 0.14 12.89
C SER A 33 6.01 -0.76 12.79
N ALA A 34 5.39 -1.09 13.92
CA ALA A 34 4.19 -1.91 13.96
C ALA A 34 2.91 -1.25 13.41
N TYR A 35 2.84 0.09 13.43
CA TYR A 35 1.63 0.82 13.05
C TYR A 35 1.87 1.97 12.06
N VAL A 36 3.08 2.08 11.52
CA VAL A 36 3.38 3.09 10.51
C VAL A 36 2.59 2.85 9.21
N ASN A 37 2.30 3.93 8.48
CA ASN A 37 1.68 3.83 7.16
C ASN A 37 2.67 3.29 6.10
N ALA A 38 2.15 2.98 4.91
CA ALA A 38 2.93 2.42 3.81
C ALA A 38 4.11 3.32 3.36
N ALA A 39 3.94 4.65 3.35
CA ALA A 39 4.99 5.58 2.97
C ALA A 39 6.14 5.59 4.00
N GLU A 40 5.81 5.61 5.29
CA GLU A 40 6.78 5.47 6.38
C GLU A 40 7.55 4.14 6.31
N ARG A 41 6.88 3.01 6.00
CA ARG A 41 7.55 1.72 5.79
C ARG A 41 8.57 1.78 4.65
N LEU A 42 8.23 2.41 3.54
CA LEU A 42 9.17 2.58 2.43
C LEU A 42 10.37 3.44 2.83
N LEU A 43 10.17 4.53 3.58
CA LEU A 43 11.28 5.34 4.08
C LEU A 43 12.22 4.53 4.98
N MET A 44 11.65 3.74 5.91
CA MET A 44 12.42 2.84 6.77
C MET A 44 13.22 1.83 5.93
N ALA A 45 12.63 1.28 4.87
CA ALA A 45 13.27 0.31 3.98
C ALA A 45 14.35 0.93 3.07
N ILE A 46 14.17 2.19 2.65
CA ILE A 46 15.11 2.96 1.83
C ILE A 46 16.35 3.31 2.65
N GLY A 47 16.15 3.78 3.89
CA GLY A 47 17.19 4.22 4.81
C GLY A 47 17.65 5.66 4.60
N GLU A 48 18.71 6.03 5.33
CA GLU A 48 19.27 7.38 5.28
C GLU A 48 20.16 7.62 4.04
N PRO A 49 20.17 8.84 3.49
CA PRO A 49 21.05 9.19 2.38
C PRO A 49 22.48 9.45 2.84
N GLU A 50 23.42 9.16 1.95
CA GLU A 50 24.76 9.74 1.98
C GLU A 50 24.74 11.06 1.21
N MET A 51 25.16 12.15 1.87
CA MET A 51 25.24 13.47 1.22
C MET A 51 26.57 13.60 0.49
N ILE A 52 26.53 13.72 -0.83
CA ILE A 52 27.71 13.78 -1.69
C ILE A 52 27.88 15.22 -2.19
N ASP A 53 28.98 15.86 -1.78
CA ASP A 53 29.42 17.12 -2.37
C ASP A 53 30.05 16.87 -3.74
N THR A 54 29.30 17.20 -4.81
CA THR A 54 29.74 16.94 -6.18
C THR A 54 30.86 17.88 -6.64
N ALA A 55 31.15 18.96 -5.91
CA ALA A 55 32.28 19.85 -6.22
C ALA A 55 33.64 19.16 -6.03
N LEU A 56 33.70 18.11 -5.20
CA LEU A 56 34.91 17.35 -4.91
C LEU A 56 35.30 16.35 -6.02
N ASP A 57 34.37 16.02 -6.93
CA ASP A 57 34.60 15.10 -8.04
C ASP A 57 34.37 15.81 -9.38
N PRO A 58 35.40 15.96 -10.25
CA PRO A 58 35.27 16.68 -11.53
C PRO A 58 34.20 16.13 -12.49
N ARG A 59 33.85 14.85 -12.42
CA ARG A 59 32.79 14.23 -13.23
C ARG A 59 31.43 14.56 -12.64
N LEU A 60 31.24 14.40 -11.33
CA LEU A 60 29.98 14.72 -10.67
C LEU A 60 29.70 16.23 -10.70
N SER A 61 30.73 17.06 -10.55
CA SER A 61 30.69 18.51 -10.68
C SER A 61 30.04 18.95 -11.99
N ARG A 62 30.42 18.32 -13.11
CA ARG A 62 29.85 18.62 -14.44
C ARG A 62 28.40 18.15 -14.60
N LEU A 63 28.05 17.01 -13.99
CA LEU A 63 26.71 16.44 -14.09
C LEU A 63 25.70 17.18 -13.22
N PHE A 64 26.09 17.53 -11.99
CA PHE A 64 25.20 18.08 -10.96
C PHE A 64 25.47 19.55 -10.65
N SER A 65 26.33 20.21 -11.43
CA SER A 65 26.66 21.64 -11.30
C SER A 65 27.10 22.02 -9.88
N ASN A 66 28.00 21.24 -9.28
CA ASN A 66 28.52 21.42 -7.90
C ASN A 66 27.45 21.42 -6.80
N ARG A 67 26.28 20.84 -7.03
CA ARG A 67 25.25 20.67 -5.99
C ARG A 67 25.63 19.56 -5.02
N VAL A 68 25.16 19.65 -3.79
CA VAL A 68 25.16 18.51 -2.87
C VAL A 68 23.97 17.64 -3.21
N ILE A 69 24.18 16.34 -3.44
CA ILE A 69 23.12 15.39 -3.79
C ILE A 69 22.97 14.34 -2.70
N ALA A 70 21.73 13.87 -2.50
CA ALA A 70 21.44 12.74 -1.63
C ALA A 70 21.54 11.42 -2.41
N ARG A 71 22.46 10.53 -2.03
CA ARG A 71 22.56 9.19 -2.61
C ARG A 71 22.12 8.13 -1.61
N TYR A 72 21.21 7.27 -2.03
CA TYR A 72 20.69 6.19 -1.20
C TYR A 72 21.32 4.88 -1.66
N LYS A 73 22.00 4.18 -0.75
CA LYS A 73 22.66 2.89 -1.03
C LYS A 73 21.70 1.88 -1.67
N THR A 74 20.45 1.88 -1.21
CA THR A 74 19.40 1.03 -1.74
C THR A 74 19.21 1.17 -3.26
N PHE A 75 19.47 2.36 -3.83
CA PHE A 75 19.30 2.66 -5.25
C PHE A 75 20.63 2.79 -6.00
N GLU A 76 21.73 2.19 -5.51
CA GLU A 76 23.06 2.28 -6.13
C GLU A 76 23.13 1.78 -7.59
N GLU A 77 22.19 0.93 -7.99
CA GLU A 77 22.07 0.40 -9.36
C GLU A 77 21.35 1.35 -10.34
N PHE A 78 20.75 2.43 -9.85
CA PHE A 78 19.96 3.38 -10.65
C PHE A 78 20.80 4.60 -11.06
N TYR A 79 21.72 4.39 -11.99
CA TYR A 79 22.62 5.44 -12.48
C TYR A 79 21.87 6.56 -13.22
N GLY A 80 22.11 7.82 -12.83
CA GLY A 80 21.52 8.98 -13.49
C GLY A 80 20.07 9.26 -13.09
N MET A 81 19.55 8.57 -12.08
CA MET A 81 18.20 8.77 -11.54
C MET A 81 18.21 9.46 -10.17
N GLU A 82 19.34 10.05 -9.76
CA GLU A 82 19.49 10.66 -8.44
C GLU A 82 18.40 11.71 -8.13
N GLU A 83 18.11 12.62 -9.08
CA GLU A 83 17.06 13.63 -8.90
C GLU A 83 15.66 13.01 -8.80
N ALA A 84 15.36 11.96 -9.59
CA ALA A 84 14.07 11.28 -9.56
C ALA A 84 13.88 10.50 -8.24
N ILE A 85 14.94 9.85 -7.74
CA ILE A 85 14.94 9.17 -6.45
C ILE A 85 14.74 10.20 -5.32
N GLU A 86 15.40 11.35 -5.39
CA GLU A 86 15.22 12.42 -4.40
C GLU A 86 13.78 12.93 -4.38
N GLN A 87 13.14 13.10 -5.53
CA GLN A 87 11.71 13.45 -5.64
C GLN A 87 10.80 12.38 -5.03
N ILE A 88 11.05 11.10 -5.30
CA ILE A 88 10.29 9.99 -4.71
C ILE A 88 10.44 9.98 -3.19
N VAL A 89 11.67 10.14 -2.67
CA VAL A 89 11.90 10.18 -1.23
C VAL A 89 11.26 11.41 -0.59
N SER A 90 11.27 12.57 -1.27
CA SER A 90 10.56 13.76 -0.83
C SER A 90 9.05 13.53 -0.73
N TYR A 91 8.45 12.97 -1.79
CA TYR A 91 7.04 12.57 -1.82
C TYR A 91 6.70 11.60 -0.66
N LEU A 92 7.53 10.57 -0.44
CA LEU A 92 7.37 9.64 0.66
C LEU A 92 7.46 10.34 2.04
N LYS A 93 8.39 11.27 2.22
CA LYS A 93 8.54 12.05 3.47
C LYS A 93 7.30 12.89 3.77
N HIS A 94 6.68 13.49 2.77
CA HIS A 94 5.45 14.25 2.95
C HIS A 94 4.23 13.35 3.19
N ALA A 95 4.09 12.28 2.41
CA ALA A 95 3.02 11.29 2.58
C ALA A 95 3.07 10.62 3.96
N ALA A 96 4.28 10.28 4.44
CA ALA A 96 4.54 9.75 5.77
C ALA A 96 4.05 10.67 6.90
N GLN A 97 4.07 11.99 6.69
CA GLN A 97 3.60 12.97 7.68
C GLN A 97 2.07 13.18 7.63
N GLY A 98 1.39 12.57 6.65
CA GLY A 98 -0.04 12.76 6.41
C GLY A 98 -0.38 14.04 5.66
N LEU A 99 0.57 14.59 4.87
CA LEU A 99 0.34 15.74 3.99
C LEU A 99 -0.44 15.32 2.72
N GLU A 100 -0.63 16.26 1.79
CA GLU A 100 -1.48 16.08 0.61
C GLU A 100 -1.00 14.94 -0.30
N GLU A 101 0.31 14.68 -0.36
CA GLU A 101 0.93 13.59 -1.10
C GLU A 101 0.36 12.21 -0.71
N ARG A 102 -0.13 12.05 0.53
CA ARG A 102 -0.81 10.81 0.97
C ARG A 102 -2.06 10.51 0.14
N LYS A 103 -2.71 11.55 -0.41
CA LYS A 103 -3.95 11.45 -1.20
C LYS A 103 -3.70 11.44 -2.71
N GLN A 104 -2.44 11.42 -3.12
CA GLN A 104 -2.03 11.44 -4.52
C GLN A 104 -1.48 10.09 -4.95
N ILE A 105 -1.54 9.82 -6.24
CA ILE A 105 -0.93 8.66 -6.88
C ILE A 105 0.51 9.04 -7.21
N LEU A 106 1.49 8.24 -6.77
CA LEU A 106 2.87 8.43 -7.19
C LEU A 106 2.99 8.05 -8.68
N TYR A 107 3.23 9.03 -9.53
CA TYR A 107 3.26 8.80 -10.97
C TYR A 107 4.67 8.93 -11.58
N LEU A 108 5.15 7.84 -12.17
CA LEU A 108 6.45 7.83 -12.87
C LEU A 108 6.23 8.13 -14.35
N LEU A 109 6.65 9.32 -14.77
CA LEU A 109 6.64 9.78 -16.16
C LEU A 109 8.05 9.71 -16.75
N GLY A 110 8.17 9.26 -18.00
CA GLY A 110 9.45 9.24 -18.70
C GLY A 110 9.42 8.44 -19.99
N PRO A 111 10.51 8.43 -20.76
CA PRO A 111 10.60 7.70 -22.03
C PRO A 111 10.50 6.19 -21.82
N VAL A 112 10.22 5.48 -22.91
CA VAL A 112 10.29 4.01 -22.94
C VAL A 112 11.72 3.59 -22.64
N GLY A 113 11.90 2.61 -21.74
CA GLY A 113 13.22 2.17 -21.30
C GLY A 113 13.90 3.06 -20.26
N GLY A 114 13.26 4.14 -19.78
CA GLY A 114 13.81 5.04 -18.75
C GLY A 114 13.87 4.48 -17.33
N GLY A 115 13.84 3.16 -17.14
CA GLY A 115 13.95 2.52 -15.83
C GLY A 115 12.71 2.61 -14.91
N LYS A 116 11.57 3.12 -15.40
CA LYS A 116 10.33 3.28 -14.59
C LYS A 116 9.86 1.98 -13.93
N SER A 117 9.74 0.91 -14.71
CA SER A 117 9.34 -0.40 -14.20
C SER A 117 10.39 -0.98 -13.26
N SER A 118 11.69 -0.80 -13.54
CA SER A 118 12.76 -1.22 -12.63
C SER A 118 12.66 -0.51 -11.27
N LEU A 119 12.32 0.77 -11.27
CA LEU A 119 12.12 1.55 -10.05
C LEU A 119 10.87 1.10 -9.29
N ALA A 120 9.78 0.82 -10.00
CA ALA A 120 8.57 0.24 -9.41
C ALA A 120 8.85 -1.13 -8.76
N GLU A 121 9.57 -2.02 -9.44
CA GLU A 121 10.02 -3.29 -8.88
C GLU A 121 10.89 -3.10 -7.64
N LYS A 122 11.79 -2.10 -7.66
CA LYS A 122 12.61 -1.78 -6.50
C LYS A 122 11.79 -1.33 -5.30
N LEU A 123 10.81 -0.45 -5.50
CA LEU A 123 9.92 0.02 -4.44
C LEU A 123 9.08 -1.14 -3.88
N LYS A 124 8.54 -2.01 -4.74
CA LYS A 124 7.84 -3.24 -4.29
C LYS A 124 8.77 -4.14 -3.48
N SER A 125 10.01 -4.34 -3.93
CA SER A 125 11.02 -5.12 -3.20
C SER A 125 11.32 -4.53 -1.83
N LEU A 126 11.38 -3.20 -1.72
CA LEU A 126 11.59 -2.49 -0.46
C LEU A 126 10.39 -2.61 0.49
N MET A 127 9.16 -2.59 -0.04
CA MET A 127 7.95 -2.78 0.76
C MET A 127 7.95 -4.12 1.50
N GLN A 128 8.55 -5.17 0.93
CA GLN A 128 8.65 -6.50 1.57
C GLN A 128 9.61 -6.54 2.79
N LYS A 129 10.43 -5.50 3.00
CA LYS A 129 11.43 -5.48 4.09
C LYS A 129 10.82 -5.20 5.47
N VAL A 130 9.73 -4.43 5.53
CA VAL A 130 9.09 -4.03 6.79
C VAL A 130 7.74 -4.76 6.90
N PRO A 131 7.49 -5.49 7.99
CA PRO A 131 6.26 -6.25 8.15
C PRO A 131 5.03 -5.34 8.32
N ILE A 132 3.87 -5.92 8.06
CA ILE A 132 2.55 -5.39 8.36
C ILE A 132 1.85 -6.28 9.38
N TYR A 133 0.85 -5.73 10.06
CA TYR A 133 0.03 -6.45 11.03
C TYR A 133 -1.38 -6.54 10.48
N ILE A 134 -1.91 -7.76 10.42
CA ILE A 134 -3.21 -8.06 9.81
C ILE A 134 -4.14 -8.64 10.86
N LEU A 135 -5.38 -8.17 10.87
CA LEU A 135 -6.43 -8.71 11.71
C LEU A 135 -6.82 -10.12 11.25
N THR A 136 -7.04 -11.01 12.21
CA THR A 136 -7.46 -12.40 11.99
C THR A 136 -8.61 -12.78 12.90
N ALA A 137 -9.48 -13.66 12.40
CA ALA A 137 -10.64 -14.17 13.11
C ALA A 137 -10.80 -15.64 12.77
N ASN A 138 -11.02 -16.51 13.77
CA ASN A 138 -11.23 -17.95 13.58
C ASN A 138 -10.12 -18.67 12.77
N GLY A 139 -8.88 -18.17 12.84
CA GLY A 139 -7.74 -18.71 12.08
C GLY A 139 -7.64 -18.24 10.63
N GLU A 140 -8.55 -17.36 10.19
CA GLU A 140 -8.54 -16.73 8.88
C GLU A 140 -8.03 -15.29 8.97
N ARG A 141 -7.19 -14.90 8.01
CA ARG A 141 -6.71 -13.52 7.90
C ARG A 141 -7.77 -12.68 7.19
N SER A 142 -7.83 -11.40 7.54
CA SER A 142 -8.61 -10.45 6.77
C SER A 142 -8.21 -10.52 5.29
N PRO A 143 -9.17 -10.72 4.38
CA PRO A 143 -8.91 -10.86 2.96
C PRO A 143 -8.54 -9.52 2.29
N VAL A 144 -8.67 -8.41 3.02
CA VAL A 144 -8.25 -7.06 2.60
C VAL A 144 -7.11 -6.51 3.45
N ASN A 145 -6.39 -7.36 4.18
CA ASN A 145 -5.30 -6.97 5.07
C ASN A 145 -5.74 -5.86 6.05
N ASP A 146 -6.86 -6.02 6.75
CA ASP A 146 -7.31 -5.06 7.77
C ASP A 146 -6.19 -4.80 8.79
N HIS A 147 -5.85 -3.54 9.01
CA HIS A 147 -4.97 -3.16 10.11
C HIS A 147 -5.74 -3.30 11.42
N PRO A 148 -5.15 -3.81 12.52
CA PRO A 148 -5.87 -3.99 13.79
C PRO A 148 -6.52 -2.72 14.34
N PHE A 149 -6.00 -1.55 13.95
CA PHE A 149 -6.58 -0.25 14.32
C PHE A 149 -7.96 0.03 13.72
N CYS A 150 -8.45 -0.75 12.76
CA CYS A 150 -9.82 -0.62 12.25
C CYS A 150 -10.89 -0.95 13.31
N LEU A 151 -10.50 -1.56 14.43
CA LEU A 151 -11.37 -1.88 15.57
C LEU A 151 -11.58 -0.69 16.53
N PHE A 152 -10.79 0.38 16.43
CA PHE A 152 -10.82 1.50 17.38
C PHE A 152 -11.35 2.77 16.72
N ASP A 153 -12.21 3.50 17.44
CA ASP A 153 -12.68 4.81 17.00
C ASP A 153 -11.69 5.92 17.36
N LYS A 154 -11.42 6.79 16.40
CA LYS A 154 -10.46 7.89 16.55
C LYS A 154 -10.84 8.88 17.65
N ASN A 155 -12.14 9.13 17.83
CA ASN A 155 -12.67 10.13 18.75
C ASN A 155 -12.88 9.53 20.14
N GLU A 156 -13.38 8.29 20.22
CA GLU A 156 -13.67 7.62 21.49
C GLU A 156 -12.40 7.01 22.11
N ASP A 157 -11.62 6.24 21.34
CA ASP A 157 -10.48 5.46 21.84
C ASP A 157 -9.14 6.19 21.68
N GLY A 158 -9.08 7.20 20.81
CA GLY A 158 -7.81 7.80 20.39
C GLY A 158 -7.01 8.47 21.50
N ASP A 159 -7.66 9.04 22.53
CA ASP A 159 -6.94 9.61 23.69
C ASP A 159 -6.42 8.52 24.62
N LEU A 160 -7.17 7.43 24.78
CA LEU A 160 -6.75 6.27 25.58
C LEU A 160 -5.51 5.61 24.95
N LEU A 161 -5.57 5.30 23.65
CA LEU A 161 -4.45 4.70 22.92
C LEU A 161 -3.19 5.57 22.93
N LYS A 162 -3.35 6.89 22.85
CA LYS A 162 -2.24 7.83 22.95
C LYS A 162 -1.62 7.84 24.35
N ASN A 163 -2.42 7.84 25.40
CA ASN A 163 -1.95 7.93 26.78
C ASN A 163 -1.33 6.61 27.27
N GLU A 164 -1.91 5.47 26.91
CA GLU A 164 -1.48 4.15 27.40
C GLU A 164 -0.40 3.51 26.54
N TYR A 165 -0.45 3.70 25.21
CA TYR A 165 0.44 3.03 24.26
C TYR A 165 1.28 4.01 23.43
N GLY A 166 1.12 5.32 23.60
CA GLY A 166 1.87 6.33 22.85
C GLY A 166 1.43 6.45 21.38
N ILE A 167 0.33 5.81 20.97
CA ILE A 167 -0.12 5.76 19.58
C ILE A 167 -0.81 7.08 19.20
N PRO A 168 -0.27 7.86 18.24
CA PRO A 168 -0.91 9.12 17.84
C PRO A 168 -2.24 8.89 17.10
N LYS A 169 -3.27 9.69 17.42
CA LYS A 169 -4.60 9.64 16.76
C LYS A 169 -4.57 9.68 15.23
N ARG A 170 -3.51 10.23 14.63
CA ARG A 170 -3.37 10.30 13.17
C ARG A 170 -3.24 8.94 12.49
N TYR A 171 -2.93 7.87 13.23
CA TYR A 171 -2.87 6.50 12.69
C TYR A 171 -4.21 5.77 12.75
N LEU A 172 -5.20 6.32 13.45
CA LEU A 172 -6.56 5.76 13.58
C LEU A 172 -7.47 6.34 12.49
N ASN A 173 -7.15 6.13 11.21
CA ASN A 173 -8.04 6.56 10.10
C ASN A 173 -8.60 5.39 9.28
N SER A 174 -8.28 4.15 9.65
CA SER A 174 -8.76 2.97 8.93
C SER A 174 -10.20 2.68 9.36
N ILE A 175 -11.06 2.41 8.38
CA ILE A 175 -12.41 1.90 8.64
C ILE A 175 -12.40 0.38 8.73
N MET A 176 -13.38 -0.18 9.42
CA MET A 176 -13.59 -1.62 9.48
C MET A 176 -14.07 -2.13 8.12
N SER A 177 -13.45 -3.18 7.58
CA SER A 177 -13.97 -3.85 6.39
C SER A 177 -15.29 -4.56 6.65
N PRO A 178 -16.10 -4.85 5.61
CA PRO A 178 -17.32 -5.64 5.75
C PRO A 178 -17.05 -7.03 6.34
N TRP A 179 -15.89 -7.63 6.02
CA TRP A 179 -15.47 -8.91 6.59
C TRP A 179 -15.24 -8.77 8.11
N ALA A 180 -14.47 -7.77 8.54
CA ALA A 180 -14.21 -7.54 9.97
C ALA A 180 -15.51 -7.19 10.73
N ALA A 181 -16.40 -6.40 10.12
CA ALA A 181 -17.70 -6.05 10.69
C ALA A 181 -18.57 -7.29 10.92
N LYS A 182 -18.66 -8.20 9.94
CA LYS A 182 -19.39 -9.47 10.08
C LYS A 182 -18.83 -10.29 11.25
N ARG A 183 -17.51 -10.44 11.34
CA ARG A 183 -16.85 -11.17 12.45
C ARG A 183 -17.10 -10.52 13.81
N LEU A 184 -17.09 -9.19 13.89
CA LEU A 184 -17.41 -8.48 15.13
C LEU A 184 -18.84 -8.77 15.60
N HIS A 185 -19.81 -8.80 14.68
CA HIS A 185 -21.19 -9.17 15.00
C HIS A 185 -21.30 -10.63 15.46
N GLU A 186 -20.63 -11.57 14.79
CA GLU A 186 -20.56 -12.98 15.20
C GLU A 186 -19.94 -13.16 16.59
N PHE A 187 -18.98 -12.31 16.93
CA PHE A 187 -18.31 -12.29 18.24
C PHE A 187 -19.13 -11.62 19.34
N GLY A 188 -20.27 -11.00 19.02
CA GLY A 188 -21.12 -10.27 19.95
C GLY A 188 -20.51 -8.94 20.40
N GLY A 189 -19.69 -8.31 19.56
CA GLY A 189 -18.98 -7.07 19.88
C GLY A 189 -17.67 -7.26 20.67
N ASP A 190 -17.31 -8.51 20.98
CA ASP A 190 -16.09 -8.81 21.73
C ASP A 190 -14.85 -8.80 20.81
N ILE A 191 -14.15 -7.66 20.81
CA ILE A 191 -12.93 -7.50 20.01
C ILE A 191 -11.79 -8.43 20.45
N THR A 192 -11.80 -8.93 21.69
CA THR A 192 -10.71 -9.78 22.22
C THR A 192 -10.62 -11.16 21.54
N LYS A 193 -11.66 -11.55 20.80
CA LYS A 193 -11.67 -12.76 19.97
C LYS A 193 -10.91 -12.59 18.66
N PHE A 194 -10.66 -11.36 18.22
CA PHE A 194 -9.73 -11.12 17.14
C PHE A 194 -8.30 -11.34 17.60
N LYS A 195 -7.49 -11.81 16.67
CA LYS A 195 -6.04 -11.92 16.83
C LYS A 195 -5.35 -11.14 15.74
N VAL A 196 -4.07 -10.88 15.92
CA VAL A 196 -3.24 -10.14 14.99
C VAL A 196 -2.15 -11.04 14.49
N VAL A 197 -1.86 -11.00 13.20
CA VAL A 197 -0.75 -11.76 12.64
C VAL A 197 0.24 -10.82 11.98
N LYS A 198 1.52 -11.05 12.28
CA LYS A 198 2.62 -10.30 11.68
C LYS A 198 3.02 -10.95 10.35
N VAL A 199 2.91 -10.19 9.26
CA VAL A 199 3.14 -10.69 7.90
C VAL A 199 4.12 -9.79 7.18
N ARG A 200 5.10 -10.37 6.49
CA ARG A 200 5.92 -9.60 5.56
C ARG A 200 5.15 -9.43 4.25
N PRO A 201 5.00 -8.20 3.71
CA PRO A 201 4.45 -8.03 2.38
C PRO A 201 5.20 -8.91 1.38
N SER A 202 4.48 -9.45 0.40
CA SER A 202 4.98 -10.43 -0.55
C SER A 202 4.44 -10.13 -1.94
N ILE A 203 5.35 -9.93 -2.90
CA ILE A 203 4.99 -9.81 -4.32
C ILE A 203 4.44 -11.15 -4.83
N LEU A 204 5.04 -12.26 -4.39
CA LEU A 204 4.71 -13.61 -4.83
C LEU A 204 3.32 -14.03 -4.35
N ASP A 205 3.04 -13.81 -3.06
CA ASP A 205 1.77 -14.20 -2.43
C ASP A 205 0.69 -13.11 -2.57
N GLN A 206 1.05 -11.97 -3.16
CA GLN A 206 0.19 -10.79 -3.34
C GLN A 206 -0.43 -10.28 -2.03
N VAL A 207 0.39 -10.15 -0.99
CA VAL A 207 -0.02 -9.63 0.32
C VAL A 207 0.69 -8.31 0.56
N GLY A 208 -0.06 -7.23 0.76
CA GLY A 208 0.46 -5.86 0.87
C GLY A 208 1.13 -5.34 -0.41
N VAL A 209 1.26 -6.14 -1.47
CA VAL A 209 1.79 -5.72 -2.76
C VAL A 209 0.96 -6.33 -3.88
N ALA A 210 0.46 -5.50 -4.78
CA ALA A 210 -0.26 -5.95 -5.95
C ALA A 210 0.18 -5.20 -7.20
N LYS A 211 0.01 -5.85 -8.35
CA LYS A 211 0.25 -5.27 -9.67
C LYS A 211 -0.99 -5.48 -10.52
N THR A 212 -1.42 -4.43 -11.20
CA THR A 212 -2.52 -4.47 -12.16
C THR A 212 -2.08 -3.80 -13.46
N GLU A 213 -2.65 -4.30 -14.57
CA GLU A 213 -2.39 -3.80 -15.91
C GLU A 213 -3.75 -3.55 -16.60
N PRO A 214 -3.82 -2.63 -17.57
CA PRO A 214 -5.01 -2.44 -18.38
C PRO A 214 -5.34 -3.71 -19.14
N GLY A 215 -6.58 -4.16 -19.05
CA GLY A 215 -7.13 -5.17 -19.96
C GLY A 215 -7.56 -4.53 -21.29
N ASP A 216 -8.06 -5.33 -22.22
CA ASP A 216 -8.67 -4.80 -23.44
C ASP A 216 -9.85 -3.87 -23.10
N GLU A 217 -10.00 -2.74 -23.81
CA GLU A 217 -11.04 -1.72 -23.55
C GLU A 217 -12.47 -2.31 -23.44
N ASN A 218 -12.74 -3.40 -24.17
CA ASN A 218 -14.03 -4.08 -24.20
C ASN A 218 -14.26 -5.03 -23.02
N ASN A 219 -13.20 -5.52 -22.39
CA ASN A 219 -13.24 -6.57 -21.35
C ASN A 219 -12.69 -6.10 -20.00
N GLN A 220 -12.18 -4.87 -19.89
CA GLN A 220 -11.66 -4.39 -18.62
C GLN A 220 -12.79 -4.07 -17.65
N ASP A 221 -12.86 -4.90 -16.62
CA ASP A 221 -13.81 -4.82 -15.53
C ASP A 221 -13.14 -4.21 -14.27
N ILE A 222 -13.91 -3.42 -13.53
CA ILE A 222 -13.51 -2.81 -12.26
C ILE A 222 -13.12 -3.87 -11.23
N SER A 223 -13.59 -5.11 -11.39
CA SER A 223 -13.31 -6.22 -10.49
C SER A 223 -11.82 -6.57 -10.35
N SER A 224 -11.00 -6.22 -11.35
CA SER A 224 -9.54 -6.32 -11.26
C SER A 224 -8.94 -5.46 -10.14
N LEU A 225 -9.58 -4.33 -9.82
CA LEU A 225 -9.16 -3.43 -8.74
C LEU A 225 -9.88 -3.73 -7.43
N VAL A 226 -11.21 -3.88 -7.48
CA VAL A 226 -12.04 -3.89 -6.27
C VAL A 226 -12.46 -5.28 -5.80
N GLY A 227 -12.38 -6.30 -6.66
CA GLY A 227 -12.92 -7.64 -6.41
C GLY A 227 -14.30 -7.86 -7.04
N LYS A 228 -14.89 -9.03 -6.81
CA LYS A 228 -16.24 -9.37 -7.31
C LYS A 228 -16.91 -10.42 -6.45
N VAL A 229 -18.21 -10.58 -6.58
CA VAL A 229 -18.94 -11.69 -5.94
C VAL A 229 -18.49 -13.04 -6.51
N ASP A 230 -18.27 -14.02 -5.64
CA ASP A 230 -18.01 -15.42 -6.03
C ASP A 230 -19.33 -16.16 -6.19
N ILE A 231 -19.67 -16.48 -7.44
CA ILE A 231 -20.90 -17.19 -7.80
C ILE A 231 -21.04 -18.52 -7.05
N ARG A 232 -19.93 -19.17 -6.70
CA ARG A 232 -19.94 -20.46 -5.98
C ARG A 232 -20.43 -20.31 -4.53
N GLN A 233 -20.18 -19.14 -3.93
CA GLN A 233 -20.57 -18.86 -2.56
C GLN A 233 -22.04 -18.43 -2.45
N LEU A 234 -22.68 -18.07 -3.57
CA LEU A 234 -24.10 -17.69 -3.61
C LEU A 234 -25.07 -18.83 -3.30
N GLU A 235 -24.61 -20.07 -3.30
CA GLU A 235 -25.39 -21.21 -2.79
C GLU A 235 -25.53 -21.17 -1.25
N HIS A 236 -24.60 -20.52 -0.56
CA HIS A 236 -24.50 -20.52 0.91
C HIS A 236 -24.78 -19.14 1.52
N PHE A 237 -24.49 -18.06 0.78
CA PHE A 237 -24.54 -16.68 1.26
C PHE A 237 -25.30 -15.78 0.29
N SER A 238 -25.83 -14.65 0.79
CA SER A 238 -26.45 -13.65 -0.07
C SER A 238 -25.40 -12.88 -0.88
N GLN A 239 -25.83 -12.21 -1.96
CA GLN A 239 -24.93 -11.49 -2.87
C GLN A 239 -24.18 -10.33 -2.20
N ASP A 240 -24.79 -9.71 -1.18
CA ASP A 240 -24.25 -8.62 -0.37
C ASP A 240 -23.46 -9.11 0.86
N ASP A 241 -23.37 -10.43 1.08
CA ASP A 241 -22.63 -10.99 2.20
C ASP A 241 -21.10 -10.89 1.95
N PRO A 242 -20.33 -10.37 2.91
CA PRO A 242 -18.86 -10.33 2.83
C PRO A 242 -18.20 -11.67 2.53
N ASP A 243 -18.73 -12.80 3.03
CA ASP A 243 -18.17 -14.13 2.78
C ASP A 243 -18.50 -14.66 1.37
N ALA A 244 -19.48 -14.06 0.67
CA ALA A 244 -19.73 -14.32 -0.75
C ALA A 244 -18.78 -13.52 -1.68
N TYR A 245 -17.98 -12.61 -1.13
CA TYR A 245 -17.16 -11.71 -1.91
C TYR A 245 -15.75 -12.25 -2.17
N SER A 246 -15.34 -12.26 -3.43
CA SER A 246 -13.97 -12.53 -3.84
C SER A 246 -13.15 -11.24 -3.78
N TYR A 247 -12.38 -11.09 -2.69
CA TYR A 247 -11.43 -10.00 -2.47
C TYR A 247 -10.16 -10.12 -3.32
N SER A 248 -10.29 -10.54 -4.58
CA SER A 248 -9.16 -10.76 -5.48
C SER A 248 -8.58 -9.49 -6.09
N GLY A 249 -9.23 -8.34 -5.87
CA GLY A 249 -8.87 -7.04 -6.44
C GLY A 249 -7.50 -6.54 -5.98
N ALA A 250 -6.84 -5.77 -6.84
CA ALA A 250 -5.51 -5.21 -6.54
C ALA A 250 -5.52 -4.29 -5.30
N LEU A 251 -6.58 -3.51 -5.08
CA LEU A 251 -6.70 -2.65 -3.90
C LEU A 251 -6.87 -3.48 -2.61
N CYS A 252 -7.64 -4.59 -2.66
CA CYS A 252 -7.78 -5.51 -1.53
C CYS A 252 -6.42 -6.07 -1.11
N LYS A 253 -5.67 -6.58 -2.10
CA LYS A 253 -4.37 -7.24 -1.90
C LYS A 253 -3.26 -6.29 -1.48
N ALA A 254 -3.27 -5.06 -1.99
CA ALA A 254 -2.24 -4.06 -1.71
C ALA A 254 -2.52 -3.16 -0.51
N ASN A 255 -3.66 -3.34 0.18
CA ASN A 255 -3.94 -2.59 1.39
C ASN A 255 -2.79 -2.74 2.40
N GLN A 256 -2.47 -1.65 3.12
CA GLN A 256 -1.25 -1.49 3.92
C GLN A 256 0.08 -1.56 3.16
N GLY A 257 0.13 -1.53 1.83
CA GLY A 257 1.41 -1.54 1.13
C GLY A 257 1.39 -0.80 -0.19
N LEU A 258 1.74 -1.47 -1.30
CA LEU A 258 1.98 -0.82 -2.60
C LEU A 258 1.20 -1.49 -3.73
N MET A 259 0.33 -0.72 -4.38
CA MET A 259 -0.36 -1.12 -5.59
C MET A 259 0.31 -0.47 -6.81
N GLU A 260 0.78 -1.27 -7.76
CA GLU A 260 1.30 -0.79 -9.03
C GLU A 260 0.23 -0.88 -10.13
N PHE A 261 -0.08 0.24 -10.77
CA PHE A 261 -0.89 0.31 -11.99
C PHE A 261 -0.01 0.63 -13.20
N VAL A 262 0.27 -0.39 -14.00
CA VAL A 262 1.04 -0.27 -15.25
C VAL A 262 0.19 0.40 -16.31
N GLU A 263 0.72 1.38 -17.03
CA GLU A 263 0.04 2.05 -18.16
C GLU A 263 -1.38 2.53 -17.84
N MET A 264 -1.55 3.11 -16.64
CA MET A 264 -2.85 3.48 -16.07
C MET A 264 -3.77 4.24 -17.03
N PHE A 265 -3.23 5.12 -17.88
CA PHE A 265 -4.04 5.95 -18.79
C PHE A 265 -4.60 5.21 -20.02
N LYS A 266 -4.25 3.94 -20.22
CA LYS A 266 -4.94 3.08 -21.21
C LYS A 266 -6.26 2.53 -20.66
N ALA A 267 -6.44 2.52 -19.34
CA ALA A 267 -7.67 2.04 -18.74
C ALA A 267 -8.81 3.06 -18.90
N PRO A 268 -10.06 2.61 -19.08
CA PRO A 268 -11.20 3.51 -19.20
C PRO A 268 -11.45 4.24 -17.86
N LEU A 269 -11.95 5.48 -17.91
CA LEU A 269 -12.15 6.33 -16.72
C LEU A 269 -12.97 5.67 -15.60
N LYS A 270 -13.97 4.85 -15.95
CA LYS A 270 -14.79 4.10 -14.98
C LYS A 270 -13.95 3.17 -14.09
N VAL A 271 -12.85 2.63 -14.64
CA VAL A 271 -11.92 1.74 -13.92
C VAL A 271 -11.02 2.53 -12.99
N LEU A 272 -10.73 3.79 -13.31
CA LEU A 272 -9.86 4.60 -12.48
C LEU A 272 -10.57 5.22 -11.26
N HIS A 273 -11.91 5.31 -11.27
CA HIS A 273 -12.68 5.95 -10.20
C HIS A 273 -12.44 5.37 -8.78
N PRO A 274 -12.39 4.03 -8.58
CA PRO A 274 -12.07 3.46 -7.27
C PRO A 274 -10.71 3.90 -6.72
N LEU A 275 -9.74 4.22 -7.58
CA LEU A 275 -8.42 4.71 -7.15
C LEU A 275 -8.54 6.10 -6.50
N LEU A 276 -9.41 6.96 -7.04
CA LEU A 276 -9.62 8.30 -6.52
C LEU A 276 -10.25 8.25 -5.13
N THR A 277 -11.29 7.45 -4.96
CA THR A 277 -11.93 7.29 -3.64
C THR A 277 -10.94 6.68 -2.65
N ALA A 278 -10.17 5.67 -3.08
CA ALA A 278 -9.17 5.02 -2.24
C ALA A 278 -8.10 6.00 -1.73
N THR A 279 -7.56 6.90 -2.58
CA THR A 279 -6.57 7.87 -2.13
C THR A 279 -7.16 9.03 -1.33
N GLN A 280 -8.39 9.48 -1.65
CA GLN A 280 -9.01 10.62 -0.97
C GLN A 280 -9.62 10.27 0.39
N GLU A 281 -10.36 9.17 0.44
CA GLU A 281 -11.19 8.79 1.58
C GLU A 281 -10.59 7.65 2.40
N GLY A 282 -9.50 7.03 1.91
CA GLY A 282 -8.91 5.84 2.53
C GLY A 282 -9.82 4.61 2.45
N ASN A 283 -10.78 4.62 1.53
CA ASN A 283 -11.69 3.53 1.28
C ASN A 283 -12.22 3.56 -0.17
N TYR A 284 -12.80 2.46 -0.63
CA TYR A 284 -13.44 2.39 -1.96
C TYR A 284 -14.63 1.43 -1.92
N ASN A 285 -15.57 1.62 -2.83
CA ASN A 285 -16.73 0.74 -2.93
C ASN A 285 -16.38 -0.54 -3.70
N GLY A 286 -16.86 -1.67 -3.17
CA GLY A 286 -16.85 -2.95 -3.89
C GLY A 286 -17.89 -2.97 -5.01
N THR A 287 -18.01 -4.12 -5.65
CA THR A 287 -19.08 -4.40 -6.62
C THR A 287 -20.34 -4.88 -5.91
N GLU A 288 -21.49 -4.83 -6.60
CA GLU A 288 -22.71 -5.53 -6.20
C GLU A 288 -23.25 -5.15 -4.80
N GLY A 289 -23.07 -3.90 -4.38
CA GLY A 289 -23.67 -3.37 -3.15
C GLY A 289 -22.90 -3.66 -1.85
N LEU A 290 -21.70 -4.24 -1.94
CA LEU A 290 -20.83 -4.40 -0.79
C LEU A 290 -20.46 -3.02 -0.19
N SER A 291 -20.44 -2.93 1.14
CA SER A 291 -20.02 -1.73 1.86
C SER A 291 -18.56 -1.35 1.56
N ALA A 292 -18.19 -0.11 1.90
CA ALA A 292 -16.85 0.43 1.63
C ALA A 292 -15.74 -0.46 2.23
N LEU A 293 -14.69 -0.69 1.42
CA LEU A 293 -13.50 -1.46 1.77
C LEU A 293 -12.37 -0.50 2.13
N PRO A 294 -11.63 -0.73 3.23
CA PRO A 294 -10.53 0.13 3.64
C PRO A 294 -9.35 0.04 2.66
N PHE A 295 -8.65 1.16 2.49
CA PHE A 295 -7.38 1.24 1.79
C PHE A 295 -6.45 2.27 2.46
N ASP A 296 -5.40 1.79 3.12
CA ASP A 296 -4.30 2.60 3.68
C ASP A 296 -2.96 2.19 3.04
N GLY A 297 -2.99 1.97 1.72
CA GLY A 297 -1.83 1.68 0.89
C GLY A 297 -1.40 2.89 0.05
N MET A 298 -0.33 2.70 -0.70
CA MET A 298 0.13 3.64 -1.72
C MET A 298 -0.22 3.12 -3.11
N ILE A 299 -0.54 4.04 -4.01
CA ILE A 299 -0.75 3.73 -5.43
C ILE A 299 0.40 4.32 -6.23
N LEU A 300 1.06 3.47 -6.98
CA LEU A 300 2.12 3.80 -7.91
C LEU A 300 1.61 3.55 -9.33
N ALA A 301 1.63 4.57 -10.16
CA ALA A 301 1.30 4.45 -11.57
C ALA A 301 2.50 4.83 -12.44
N HIS A 302 2.57 4.25 -13.63
CA HIS A 302 3.53 4.69 -14.64
C HIS A 302 2.93 4.56 -16.02
N SER A 303 3.30 5.47 -16.92
CA SER A 303 2.86 5.41 -18.32
C SER A 303 3.86 6.12 -19.24
N ASN A 304 3.57 6.12 -20.53
CA ASN A 304 4.41 6.75 -21.54
C ASN A 304 4.06 8.24 -21.73
N GLU A 305 5.01 9.05 -22.20
CA GLU A 305 4.79 10.49 -22.42
C GLU A 305 3.63 10.76 -23.39
N SER A 306 3.50 9.99 -24.47
CA SER A 306 2.41 10.14 -25.44
C SER A 306 1.03 9.89 -24.82
N GLU A 307 0.94 8.95 -23.89
CA GLU A 307 -0.30 8.61 -23.18
C GLU A 307 -0.67 9.72 -22.22
N TRP A 308 0.32 10.23 -21.46
CA TRP A 308 0.13 11.38 -20.57
C TRP A 308 -0.35 12.62 -21.33
N GLN A 309 0.28 12.97 -22.45
CA GLN A 309 -0.13 14.12 -23.25
C GLN A 309 -1.56 13.96 -23.78
N SER A 310 -1.93 12.77 -24.25
CA SER A 310 -3.29 12.48 -24.72
C SER A 310 -4.31 12.58 -23.58
N PHE A 311 -3.96 12.04 -22.41
CA PHE A 311 -4.80 12.07 -21.21
C PHE A 311 -5.01 13.50 -20.68
N ARG A 312 -3.94 14.29 -20.61
CA ARG A 312 -3.94 15.68 -20.12
C ARG A 312 -4.76 16.62 -21.01
N ASN A 313 -4.76 16.38 -22.32
CA ASN A 313 -5.51 17.22 -23.26
C ASN A 313 -7.03 16.96 -23.25
N ASN A 314 -7.48 15.90 -22.58
CA ASN A 314 -8.91 15.58 -22.49
C ASN A 314 -9.54 16.21 -21.24
N LYS A 315 -10.49 17.14 -21.45
CA LYS A 315 -11.18 17.87 -20.37
C LYS A 315 -12.01 16.97 -19.45
N THR A 316 -12.41 15.77 -19.87
CA THR A 316 -13.13 14.82 -19.00
C THR A 316 -12.24 14.25 -17.88
N ASN A 317 -10.93 14.47 -17.95
CA ASN A 317 -9.95 13.85 -17.07
C ASN A 317 -9.45 14.78 -15.95
N GLU A 318 -10.02 15.98 -15.82
CA GLU A 318 -9.58 17.03 -14.88
C GLU A 318 -9.50 16.52 -13.43
N ALA A 319 -10.48 15.74 -12.99
CA ALA A 319 -10.49 15.16 -11.64
C ALA A 319 -9.29 14.23 -11.34
N PHE A 320 -8.70 13.61 -12.37
CA PHE A 320 -7.50 12.78 -12.23
C PHE A 320 -6.20 13.60 -12.27
N LEU A 321 -6.19 14.73 -12.98
CA LEU A 321 -5.00 15.57 -13.08
C LEU A 321 -4.61 16.18 -11.73
N ASP A 322 -5.58 16.47 -10.87
CA ASP A 322 -5.33 16.97 -9.50
C ASP A 322 -4.81 15.88 -8.53
N ARG A 323 -4.62 14.65 -9.01
CA ARG A 323 -4.37 13.46 -8.19
C ARG A 323 -3.07 12.73 -8.55
N VAL A 324 -2.40 13.16 -9.60
CA VAL A 324 -1.20 12.54 -10.21
C VAL A 324 -0.01 13.49 -10.10
#